data_AF-A0A800JEF6-F1
#
_entry.id   AF-A0A800JEF6-F1
#
_cell.length_a   1.000
_cell.length_b   1.000
_cell.length_c   1.000
_cell.angle_alpha   90.00
_cell.angle_beta   90.00
_cell.angle_gamma   90.00
#
_symmetry.space_group_name_H-M   'P 1'
#
loop_
_entity.id
_entity.type
_entity.pdbx_description
1 polymer ?
#
loop_
_entity_poly.entity_id
_entity_poly.type
_entity_poly.pdbx_seq_one_letter_code
_entity_poly.pdbx_strand_id
1 'polypeptide(L)'
;EEVVKLAKDAERPVQFIFAGKAHPADESGKRFIQKIAHLAKHSELQGHLVFIENYDIQIGRMLVGGCDVWLNNPRRPLEASGTSGMKTAAHGGLNCSIMDGWWREVYDGENGFSIGDDSHPDNLEEQDRVDSENLFRVLSEEVIPTFYNRDATGLPRQWIRKMRHAMATVTPKYNTWRMVQDYSRKYYLGD
;
A
#
# COMPACT_ATOMS: atom_id res chain seq x y z
N GLU A 1 -20.61 4.23 1.07
CA GLU A 1 -21.22 4.04 -0.26
C GLU A 1 -20.18 4.02 -1.38
N GLU A 2 -19.24 4.97 -1.45
CA GLU A 2 -18.22 5.00 -2.52
C GLU A 2 -17.31 3.76 -2.56
N VAL A 3 -16.84 3.27 -1.41
CA VAL A 3 -16.04 2.02 -1.34
C VAL A 3 -16.83 0.82 -1.89
N VAL A 4 -18.14 0.77 -1.66
CA VAL A 4 -19.00 -0.32 -2.17
C VAL A 4 -19.08 -0.26 -3.69
N LYS A 5 -19.23 0.95 -4.25
CA LYS A 5 -19.22 1.15 -5.71
C LYS A 5 -17.89 0.73 -6.34
N LEU A 6 -16.76 1.08 -5.73
CA LEU A 6 -15.44 0.65 -6.19
C LEU A 6 -15.26 -0.86 -6.10
N ALA A 7 -15.62 -1.45 -4.96
CA ALA A 7 -15.50 -2.89 -4.73
C ALA A 7 -16.31 -3.71 -5.74
N LYS A 8 -17.53 -3.27 -6.05
CA LYS A 8 -18.52 -4.03 -6.83
C LYS A 8 -18.74 -3.49 -8.24
N ASP A 9 -17.79 -2.73 -8.79
CA ASP A 9 -17.78 -2.40 -10.21
C ASP A 9 -17.81 -3.72 -11.00
N ALA A 10 -18.81 -3.89 -11.87
CA ALA A 10 -19.04 -5.14 -12.59
C ALA A 10 -17.93 -5.44 -13.62
N GLU A 11 -17.27 -4.41 -14.14
CA GLU A 11 -16.19 -4.54 -15.11
C GLU A 11 -14.82 -4.56 -14.41
N ARG A 12 -14.70 -3.90 -13.25
CA ARG A 12 -13.44 -3.66 -12.54
C ARG A 12 -13.55 -3.93 -11.02
N PRO A 13 -13.91 -5.15 -10.59
CA PRO A 13 -14.17 -5.45 -9.19
C PRO A 13 -12.91 -5.39 -8.33
N VAL A 14 -12.98 -4.76 -7.15
CA VAL A 14 -11.82 -4.64 -6.24
C VAL A 14 -11.97 -5.56 -5.03
N GLN A 15 -10.86 -6.20 -4.63
CA GLN A 15 -10.75 -6.98 -3.40
C GLN A 15 -9.86 -6.25 -2.40
N PHE A 16 -10.44 -5.88 -1.27
CA PHE A 16 -9.69 -5.38 -0.12
C PHE A 16 -9.32 -6.53 0.81
N ILE A 17 -8.05 -6.60 1.18
CA ILE A 17 -7.53 -7.59 2.13
C ILE A 17 -6.86 -6.84 3.26
N PHE A 18 -7.39 -7.00 4.46
CA PHE A 18 -6.82 -6.47 5.69
C PHE A 18 -6.22 -7.60 6.51
N ALA A 19 -5.09 -7.34 7.16
CA ALA A 19 -4.50 -8.25 8.13
C ALA A 19 -3.78 -7.44 9.20
N GLY A 20 -3.86 -7.88 10.46
CA GLY A 20 -3.21 -7.16 11.54
C GLY A 20 -3.56 -7.67 12.92
N LYS A 21 -2.86 -7.12 13.91
CA LYS A 21 -3.06 -7.36 15.34
C LYS A 21 -3.13 -6.00 16.03
N ALA A 22 -4.08 -5.83 16.93
CA ALA A 22 -4.09 -4.70 17.85
C ALA A 22 -3.39 -5.12 19.15
N HIS A 23 -2.64 -4.20 19.76
CA HIS A 23 -2.05 -4.45 21.07
C HIS A 23 -3.15 -4.68 22.12
N PRO A 24 -2.95 -5.54 23.15
CA PRO A 24 -3.97 -5.78 24.17
C PRO A 24 -4.42 -4.54 24.96
N ALA A 25 -3.64 -3.46 24.95
CA ALA A 25 -4.03 -2.18 25.56
C ALA A 25 -4.61 -1.15 24.56
N ASP A 26 -4.62 -1.45 23.25
CA ASP A 26 -5.12 -0.56 22.20
C ASP A 26 -6.60 -0.84 21.91
N GLU A 27 -7.47 -0.26 22.72
CA GLU A 27 -8.93 -0.42 22.57
C GLU A 27 -9.46 0.16 21.25
N SER A 28 -8.88 1.26 20.76
CA SER A 28 -9.25 1.84 19.47
C SER A 28 -8.92 0.92 18.30
N GLY A 29 -7.72 0.33 18.28
CA GLY A 29 -7.30 -0.62 17.26
C GLY A 29 -8.15 -1.88 17.27
N LYS A 30 -8.49 -2.40 18.46
CA LYS A 30 -9.41 -3.55 18.59
C LYS A 30 -10.79 -3.22 18.02
N ARG A 31 -11.37 -2.06 18.36
CA ARG A 31 -12.67 -1.63 17.82
C ARG A 31 -12.62 -1.43 16.30
N PHE A 32 -11.51 -0.93 15.78
CA PHE A 32 -11.31 -0.78 14.34
C PHE A 32 -11.28 -2.15 13.64
N ILE A 33 -10.51 -3.12 14.14
CA ILE A 33 -10.49 -4.49 13.62
C ILE A 33 -11.89 -5.11 13.66
N GLN A 34 -12.61 -4.96 14.77
CA GLN A 34 -14.00 -5.44 14.90
C GLN A 34 -14.92 -4.81 13.84
N LYS A 35 -14.77 -3.51 13.56
CA LYS A 35 -15.53 -2.83 12.52
C LYS A 35 -15.22 -3.40 11.13
N ILE A 36 -13.95 -3.62 10.80
CA ILE A 36 -13.55 -4.22 9.52
C ILE A 36 -14.10 -5.65 9.38
N ALA A 37 -13.96 -6.48 10.41
CA ALA A 37 -14.51 -7.84 10.42
C ALA A 37 -16.04 -7.86 10.29
N HIS A 38 -16.73 -6.92 10.94
CA HIS A 38 -18.17 -6.76 10.81
C HIS A 38 -18.56 -6.37 9.38
N LEU A 39 -17.89 -5.38 8.79
CA LEU A 39 -18.14 -4.96 7.41
C LEU A 39 -17.88 -6.09 6.41
N ALA A 40 -16.83 -6.89 6.61
CA ALA A 40 -16.49 -8.03 5.76
C ALA A 40 -17.62 -9.08 5.71
N LYS A 41 -18.41 -9.21 6.78
CA LYS A 41 -19.44 -10.25 6.93
C LYS A 41 -20.88 -9.75 6.78
N HIS A 42 -21.15 -8.50 7.16
CA HIS A 42 -22.50 -7.98 7.37
C HIS A 42 -22.80 -6.69 6.59
N SER A 43 -21.95 -6.34 5.61
CA SER A 43 -22.20 -5.20 4.72
C SER A 43 -22.24 -5.64 3.26
N GLU A 44 -22.57 -4.71 2.38
CA GLU A 44 -22.53 -4.93 0.93
C GLU A 44 -21.13 -5.29 0.40
N LEU A 45 -20.07 -5.07 1.18
CA LEU A 45 -18.69 -5.46 0.87
C LEU A 45 -18.43 -6.96 1.08
N GLN A 46 -19.40 -7.75 1.51
CA GLN A 46 -19.24 -9.19 1.65
C GLN A 46 -18.73 -9.81 0.33
N GLY A 47 -17.64 -10.57 0.41
CA GLY A 47 -16.96 -11.15 -0.75
C GLY A 47 -15.92 -10.25 -1.41
N HIS A 48 -15.91 -8.94 -1.11
CA HIS A 48 -14.93 -7.96 -1.62
C HIS A 48 -14.07 -7.32 -0.52
N LEU A 49 -14.38 -7.60 0.75
CA LEU A 49 -13.58 -7.22 1.91
C LEU A 49 -13.28 -8.48 2.72
N VAL A 50 -11.99 -8.79 2.89
CA VAL A 50 -11.52 -9.95 3.66
C VAL A 50 -10.61 -9.46 4.78
N PHE A 51 -10.83 -9.99 5.98
CA PHE A 51 -9.92 -9.81 7.12
C PHE A 51 -9.22 -11.14 7.42
N ILE A 52 -7.89 -11.13 7.41
CA ILE A 52 -7.06 -12.28 7.74
C ILE A 52 -6.53 -12.12 9.16
N GLU A 53 -6.95 -13.02 10.03
CA GLU A 53 -6.55 -13.04 11.43
C GLU A 53 -5.10 -13.49 11.61
N ASN A 54 -4.54 -13.16 12.78
CA ASN A 54 -3.24 -13.65 13.22
C ASN A 54 -2.07 -13.38 12.25
N TYR A 55 -2.00 -12.17 11.68
CA TYR A 55 -0.88 -11.75 10.83
C TYR A 55 0.48 -12.08 11.46
N ASP A 56 1.31 -12.78 10.70
CA ASP A 56 2.67 -13.17 11.05
C ASP A 56 3.56 -13.16 9.79
N ILE A 57 4.78 -13.70 9.90
CA ILE A 57 5.73 -13.74 8.77
C ILE A 57 5.20 -14.61 7.61
N GLN A 58 4.47 -15.70 7.89
CA GLN A 58 3.93 -16.57 6.86
C GLN A 58 2.79 -15.89 6.10
N ILE A 59 1.84 -15.28 6.83
CA ILE A 59 0.79 -14.47 6.21
C ILE A 59 1.39 -13.31 5.43
N GLY A 60 2.36 -12.60 6.01
CA GLY A 60 3.05 -11.50 5.34
C GLY A 60 3.72 -11.92 4.04
N ARG A 61 4.37 -13.09 4.01
CA ARG A 61 4.95 -13.65 2.78
C ARG A 61 3.90 -13.90 1.71
N MET A 62 2.75 -14.48 2.08
CA MET A 62 1.66 -14.74 1.13
C MET A 62 1.04 -13.45 0.61
N LEU A 63 0.82 -12.46 1.49
CA LEU A 63 0.22 -11.18 1.10
C LEU A 63 1.12 -10.39 0.17
N VAL A 64 2.40 -10.23 0.53
CA VAL A 64 3.37 -9.50 -0.31
C VAL A 64 3.56 -10.19 -1.66
N GLY A 65 3.57 -11.53 -1.69
CA GLY A 65 3.73 -12.29 -2.93
C GLY A 65 2.47 -12.42 -3.79
N GLY A 66 1.29 -12.12 -3.24
CA GLY A 66 0.00 -12.31 -3.90
C GLY A 66 -0.78 -11.03 -4.18
N CYS A 67 -0.40 -9.89 -3.60
CA CYS A 67 -1.08 -8.63 -3.84
C CYS A 67 -0.64 -7.97 -5.15
N ASP A 68 -1.61 -7.38 -5.87
CA ASP A 68 -1.31 -6.48 -6.99
C ASP A 68 -0.86 -5.10 -6.48
N VAL A 69 -1.50 -4.62 -5.40
CA VAL A 69 -1.22 -3.33 -4.77
C VAL A 69 -1.02 -3.48 -3.28
N TRP A 70 0.09 -2.95 -2.78
CA TRP A 70 0.33 -2.76 -1.35
C TRP A 70 -0.03 -1.32 -0.96
N LEU A 71 -1.10 -1.17 -0.17
CA LEU A 71 -1.61 0.13 0.28
C LEU A 71 -0.93 0.54 1.60
N ASN A 72 -0.38 1.74 1.65
CA ASN A 72 0.21 2.31 2.86
C ASN A 72 -0.18 3.78 3.02
N ASN A 73 -1.14 4.05 3.90
CA ASN A 73 -1.73 5.37 4.14
C ASN A 73 -1.73 5.79 5.64
N PRO A 74 -0.61 5.66 6.38
CA PRO A 74 -0.52 6.23 7.73
C PRO A 74 -0.68 7.75 7.68
N ARG A 75 -1.09 8.35 8.79
CA ARG A 75 -1.18 9.81 8.88
C ARG A 75 0.24 10.40 8.86
N ARG A 76 0.54 11.31 7.93
CA ARG A 76 1.79 12.08 7.93
C ARG A 76 1.93 12.93 9.21
N PRO A 77 3.15 13.16 9.73
CA PRO A 77 4.42 12.54 9.39
C PRO A 77 4.76 11.35 10.33
N LEU A 78 3.77 10.50 10.65
CA LEU A 78 3.93 9.49 11.71
C LEU A 78 4.70 8.25 11.24
N GLU A 79 4.96 8.10 9.94
CA GLU A 79 5.70 6.96 9.41
C GLU A 79 7.17 7.35 9.18
N ALA A 80 8.06 6.87 10.06
CA ALA A 80 9.49 7.14 9.89
C ALA A 80 10.10 6.38 8.69
N SER A 81 9.57 5.19 8.36
CA SER A 81 10.08 4.38 7.25
C SER A 81 8.96 3.50 6.68
N GLY A 82 8.99 2.18 6.91
CA GLY A 82 7.97 1.24 6.44
C GLY A 82 8.55 0.13 5.56
N THR A 83 8.95 -0.99 6.16
CA THR A 83 9.64 -2.07 5.41
C THR A 83 8.72 -3.01 4.64
N SER A 84 7.40 -2.98 4.90
CA SER A 84 6.45 -3.88 4.24
C SER A 84 6.32 -3.57 2.74
N GLY A 85 6.15 -2.30 2.38
CA GLY A 85 6.04 -1.87 0.98
C GLY A 85 7.33 -2.07 0.15
N MET A 86 8.50 -2.01 0.81
CA MET A 86 9.79 -2.32 0.18
C MET A 86 9.85 -3.75 -0.37
N LYS A 87 9.13 -4.70 0.26
CA LYS A 87 9.14 -6.12 -0.14
C LYS A 87 8.27 -6.39 -1.36
N THR A 88 7.22 -5.59 -1.55
CA THR A 88 6.21 -5.75 -2.61
C THR A 88 6.82 -5.63 -4.00
N ALA A 89 7.70 -4.65 -4.21
CA ALA A 89 8.32 -4.41 -5.51
C ALA A 89 9.06 -5.65 -6.03
N ALA A 90 9.78 -6.37 -5.17
CA ALA A 90 10.52 -7.59 -5.57
C ALA A 90 9.60 -8.75 -6.03
N HIS A 91 8.31 -8.69 -5.67
CA HIS A 91 7.30 -9.69 -6.05
C HIS A 91 6.42 -9.23 -7.22
N GLY A 92 6.74 -8.09 -7.84
CA GLY A 92 5.97 -7.53 -8.94
C GLY A 92 4.69 -6.79 -8.53
N GLY A 93 4.38 -6.67 -7.24
CA GLY A 93 3.31 -5.79 -6.79
C GLY A 93 3.73 -4.32 -6.86
N LEU A 94 2.74 -3.42 -6.95
CA LEU A 94 2.95 -1.97 -6.93
C LEU A 94 2.59 -1.38 -5.57
N ASN A 95 3.26 -0.30 -5.18
CA ASN A 95 2.91 0.45 -3.98
C ASN A 95 1.92 1.57 -4.33
N CYS A 96 0.89 1.74 -3.49
CA CYS A 96 0.04 2.92 -3.45
C CYS A 96 0.20 3.51 -2.05
N SER A 97 0.94 4.60 -1.93
CA SER A 97 1.33 5.10 -0.62
C SER A 97 1.37 6.62 -0.52
N ILE A 98 1.14 7.11 0.69
CA ILE A 98 1.28 8.51 1.04
C ILE A 98 2.75 8.95 0.94
N MET A 99 3.01 10.23 0.66
CA MET A 99 4.36 10.80 0.56
C MET A 99 4.99 10.99 1.96
N ASP A 100 5.22 9.88 2.66
CA ASP A 100 5.88 9.81 3.97
C ASP A 100 6.86 8.64 4.06
N GLY A 101 7.71 8.66 5.08
CA GLY A 101 8.65 7.60 5.38
C GLY A 101 9.46 7.15 4.16
N TRP A 102 9.50 5.83 3.95
CA TRP A 102 10.31 5.23 2.89
C TRP A 102 9.85 5.60 1.48
N TRP A 103 8.55 5.83 1.30
CA TRP A 103 7.99 6.04 -0.04
C TRP A 103 8.44 7.38 -0.61
N ARG A 104 8.49 8.41 0.23
CA ARG A 104 9.00 9.74 -0.10
C ARG A 104 10.46 9.73 -0.61
N GLU A 105 11.27 8.78 -0.16
CA GLU A 105 12.69 8.68 -0.54
C GLU A 105 12.94 8.05 -1.93
N VAL A 106 11.95 7.35 -2.49
CA VAL A 106 12.14 6.52 -3.70
C VAL A 106 11.09 6.73 -4.78
N TYR A 107 9.93 7.30 -4.46
CA TYR A 107 8.89 7.51 -5.45
C TYR A 107 9.37 8.44 -6.56
N ASP A 108 9.19 8.01 -7.81
CA ASP A 108 9.65 8.73 -9.01
C ASP A 108 8.53 9.06 -10.01
N GLY A 109 7.27 8.83 -9.62
CA GLY A 109 6.09 9.00 -10.49
C GLY A 109 5.77 7.78 -11.36
N GLU A 110 6.76 6.92 -11.61
CA GLU A 110 6.60 5.75 -12.50
C GLU A 110 6.57 4.43 -11.72
N ASN A 111 7.22 4.35 -10.55
CA ASN A 111 7.42 3.12 -9.78
C ASN A 111 6.28 2.73 -8.82
N GLY A 112 5.15 3.40 -8.90
CA GLY A 112 3.94 3.10 -8.12
C GLY A 112 2.90 4.20 -8.28
N PHE A 113 2.19 4.48 -7.18
CA PHE A 113 1.17 5.52 -7.07
C PHE A 113 1.35 6.28 -5.75
N SER A 114 1.19 7.60 -5.79
CA SER A 114 1.22 8.47 -4.61
C SER A 114 -0.18 8.87 -4.18
N ILE A 115 -0.47 8.79 -2.89
CA ILE A 115 -1.71 9.32 -2.31
C ILE A 115 -1.51 10.82 -2.06
N GLY A 116 -1.94 11.62 -3.04
CA GLY A 116 -1.77 13.07 -3.02
C GLY A 116 -0.31 13.51 -3.17
N ASP A 117 -0.09 14.79 -2.93
CA ASP A 117 1.23 15.42 -3.03
C ASP A 117 2.02 15.28 -1.71
N ASP A 118 3.28 15.74 -1.73
CA ASP A 118 4.13 15.87 -0.54
C ASP A 118 3.74 17.12 0.28
N SER A 119 2.50 17.14 0.78
CA SER A 119 1.94 18.22 1.58
C SER A 119 1.68 17.80 3.03
N HIS A 120 1.83 18.75 3.95
CA HIS A 120 1.70 18.54 5.39
C HIS A 120 0.77 19.60 5.96
N PRO A 121 -0.56 19.40 5.91
CA PRO A 121 -1.51 20.34 6.49
C PRO A 121 -1.31 20.46 8.01
N ASP A 122 -1.39 21.68 8.55
CA ASP A 122 -1.24 21.93 10.00
C ASP A 122 -2.42 21.40 10.82
N ASN A 123 -3.58 21.20 10.18
CA ASN A 123 -4.80 20.71 10.81
C ASN A 123 -5.01 19.22 10.49
N LEU A 124 -5.14 18.40 11.54
CA LEU A 124 -5.33 16.96 11.44
C LEU A 124 -6.65 16.56 10.77
N GLU A 125 -7.75 17.27 11.04
CA GLU A 125 -9.06 16.98 10.44
C GLU A 125 -9.04 17.30 8.94
N GLU A 126 -8.38 18.39 8.56
CA GLU A 126 -8.20 18.75 7.15
C GLU A 126 -7.29 17.75 6.44
N GLN A 127 -6.22 17.31 7.10
CA GLN A 127 -5.34 16.27 6.57
C GLN A 127 -6.11 14.97 6.34
N ASP A 128 -6.87 14.49 7.33
CA ASP A 128 -7.68 13.27 7.19
C ASP A 128 -8.69 13.38 6.03
N ARG A 129 -9.31 14.56 5.86
CA ARG A 129 -10.25 14.83 4.76
C ARG A 129 -9.56 14.77 3.40
N VAL A 130 -8.46 15.51 3.24
CA VAL A 130 -7.69 15.59 1.99
C VAL A 130 -7.06 14.24 1.63
N ASP A 131 -6.53 13.50 2.61
CA ASP A 131 -5.94 12.18 2.39
C ASP A 131 -6.98 11.14 2.01
N SER A 132 -8.17 11.20 2.61
CA SER A 132 -9.29 10.37 2.19
C SER A 132 -9.67 10.66 0.73
N GLU A 133 -9.85 11.93 0.37
CA GLU A 133 -10.19 12.32 -1.01
C GLU A 133 -9.11 11.90 -2.01
N ASN A 134 -7.84 12.12 -1.69
CA ASN A 134 -6.71 11.71 -2.52
C ASN A 134 -6.63 10.19 -2.68
N LEU A 135 -6.91 9.43 -1.62
CA LEU A 135 -6.94 7.96 -1.70
C LEU A 135 -8.04 7.49 -2.64
N PHE A 136 -9.24 8.05 -2.55
CA PHE A 136 -10.32 7.69 -3.48
C PHE A 136 -9.99 8.07 -4.92
N ARG A 137 -9.44 9.26 -5.13
CA ARG A 137 -9.01 9.75 -6.45
C ARG A 137 -7.96 8.85 -7.08
N VAL A 138 -6.86 8.57 -6.39
CA VAL A 138 -5.78 7.73 -6.95
C VAL A 138 -6.27 6.31 -7.22
N LEU A 139 -7.14 5.75 -6.38
CA LEU A 139 -7.72 4.43 -6.62
C LEU A 139 -8.61 4.42 -7.87
N SER A 140 -9.55 5.37 -7.97
CA SER A 140 -10.59 5.39 -9.00
C SER A 140 -10.10 5.87 -10.38
N GLU A 141 -9.16 6.80 -10.40
CA GLU A 141 -8.68 7.45 -11.63
C GLU A 141 -7.37 6.86 -12.15
N GLU A 142 -6.53 6.29 -11.27
CA GLU A 142 -5.19 5.81 -11.64
C GLU A 142 -5.03 4.30 -11.46
N VAL A 143 -5.12 3.80 -10.23
CA VAL A 143 -4.78 2.40 -9.88
C VAL A 143 -5.72 1.42 -10.61
N ILE A 144 -7.02 1.54 -10.40
CA ILE A 144 -8.02 0.61 -10.94
C ILE A 144 -8.05 0.67 -12.47
N PRO A 145 -8.15 1.85 -13.13
CA PRO A 145 -8.13 1.91 -14.58
C PRO A 145 -6.84 1.35 -15.18
N THR A 146 -5.67 1.66 -14.60
CA THR A 146 -4.38 1.14 -15.10
C THR A 146 -4.30 -0.38 -14.93
N PHE A 147 -4.79 -0.91 -13.80
CA PHE A 147 -4.78 -2.35 -13.56
C PHE A 147 -5.71 -3.09 -14.51
N TYR A 148 -6.85 -2.54 -14.90
CA TYR A 148 -7.86 -3.18 -15.77
C TYR A 148 -7.71 -2.90 -17.27
N ASN A 149 -6.96 -1.88 -17.66
CA ASN A 149 -6.68 -1.59 -19.07
C ASN A 149 -5.89 -2.73 -19.74
N ARG A 150 -6.54 -3.50 -20.61
CA ARG A 150 -5.95 -4.61 -21.38
C ARG A 150 -5.81 -4.22 -22.85
N ASP A 151 -4.71 -4.64 -23.47
CA ASP A 151 -4.56 -4.56 -24.93
C ASP A 151 -5.34 -5.67 -25.65
N ALA A 152 -5.27 -5.69 -26.99
CA ALA A 152 -5.92 -6.70 -27.82
C ALA A 152 -5.45 -8.14 -27.55
N THR A 153 -4.31 -8.32 -26.87
CA THR A 153 -3.77 -9.62 -26.46
C THR A 153 -4.14 -9.99 -25.02
N GLY A 154 -4.93 -9.16 -24.33
CA GLY A 154 -5.34 -9.39 -22.95
C GLY A 154 -4.26 -9.06 -21.92
N LEU A 155 -3.27 -8.22 -22.24
CA LEU A 155 -2.17 -7.87 -21.33
C LEU A 155 -2.29 -6.42 -20.82
N PRO A 156 -2.09 -6.17 -19.51
CA PRO A 156 -2.07 -4.82 -18.97
C PRO A 156 -0.69 -4.17 -19.16
N ARG A 157 -0.43 -3.67 -20.38
CA ARG A 157 0.90 -3.16 -20.77
C ARG A 157 1.44 -2.05 -19.87
N GLN A 158 0.58 -1.11 -19.48
CA GLN A 158 0.98 -0.01 -18.61
C GLN A 158 1.30 -0.51 -17.19
N TRP A 159 0.48 -1.39 -16.64
CA TRP A 159 0.72 -2.04 -15.35
C TRP A 159 2.05 -2.80 -15.35
N ILE A 160 2.27 -3.68 -16.32
CA ILE A 160 3.52 -4.46 -16.46
C ILE A 160 4.74 -3.53 -16.56
N ARG A 161 4.61 -2.40 -17.27
CA ARG A 161 5.69 -1.41 -17.37
C ARG A 161 6.01 -0.79 -16.01
N LYS A 162 4.98 -0.36 -15.26
CA LYS A 162 5.14 0.14 -13.88
C LYS A 162 5.76 -0.92 -12.97
N MET A 163 5.31 -2.19 -13.03
CA MET A 163 5.87 -3.29 -12.23
C MET A 163 7.37 -3.46 -12.48
N ARG A 164 7.78 -3.50 -13.77
CA ARG A 164 9.19 -3.64 -14.15
C ARG A 164 10.02 -2.45 -13.67
N HIS A 165 9.48 -1.24 -13.78
CA HIS A 165 10.15 -0.03 -13.32
C HIS A 165 10.30 -0.03 -11.79
N ALA A 166 9.25 -0.38 -11.05
CA ALA A 166 9.28 -0.53 -9.60
C ALA A 166 10.33 -1.55 -9.13
N MET A 167 10.39 -2.72 -9.77
CA MET A 167 11.44 -3.71 -9.51
C MET A 167 12.85 -3.13 -9.73
N ALA A 168 13.03 -2.34 -10.79
CA ALA A 168 14.33 -1.78 -11.15
C ALA A 168 14.77 -0.63 -10.24
N THR A 169 13.85 0.19 -9.71
CA THR A 169 14.19 1.39 -8.94
C THR A 169 14.08 1.18 -7.42
N VAL A 170 13.14 0.37 -6.95
CA VAL A 170 12.90 0.16 -5.51
C VAL A 170 13.82 -0.92 -4.94
N THR A 171 13.89 -2.10 -5.57
CA THR A 171 14.62 -3.26 -5.02
C THR A 171 16.11 -2.99 -4.79
N PRO A 172 16.85 -2.30 -5.70
CA PRO A 172 18.25 -1.99 -5.45
C PRO A 172 18.48 -1.00 -4.30
N LYS A 173 17.53 -0.12 -4.01
CA LYS A 173 17.64 0.86 -2.92
C LYS A 173 17.35 0.21 -1.56
N TYR A 174 16.32 -0.63 -1.50
CA TYR A 174 15.87 -1.30 -0.28
C TYR A 174 16.25 -2.77 -0.23
N ASN A 175 17.55 -3.03 -0.21
CA ASN A 175 18.08 -4.34 0.14
C ASN A 175 18.91 -4.27 1.43
N THR A 176 18.82 -5.31 2.26
CA THR A 176 19.50 -5.37 3.56
C THR A 176 21.03 -5.44 3.40
N TRP A 177 21.52 -5.98 2.29
CA TRP A 177 22.96 -6.02 2.00
C TRP A 177 23.57 -4.61 1.96
N ARG A 178 22.97 -3.71 1.18
CA ARG A 178 23.34 -2.29 1.08
C ARG A 178 23.19 -1.61 2.43
N MET A 179 22.11 -1.87 3.16
CA MET A 179 21.92 -1.32 4.52
C MET A 179 23.07 -1.72 5.45
N VAL A 180 23.40 -3.00 5.57
CA VAL A 180 24.49 -3.46 6.44
C VAL A 180 25.84 -2.88 5.99
N GLN A 181 26.12 -2.84 4.68
CA GLN A 181 27.34 -2.21 4.17
C GLN A 181 27.45 -0.73 4.54
N ASP A 182 26.35 0.03 4.42
CA ASP A 182 26.31 1.44 4.83
C ASP A 182 26.60 1.59 6.32
N TYR A 183 25.97 0.77 7.17
CA TYR A 183 26.22 0.80 8.61
C TYR A 183 27.69 0.50 8.91
N SER A 184 28.23 -0.59 8.35
CA SER A 184 29.62 -1.01 8.56
C SER A 184 30.61 0.09 8.16
N ARG A 185 30.45 0.67 6.97
CA ARG A 185 31.39 1.68 6.45
C ARG A 185 31.28 3.03 7.17
N LYS A 186 30.06 3.50 7.46
CA LYS A 186 29.85 4.85 8.00
C LYS A 186 30.05 4.95 9.50
N TYR A 187 29.84 3.86 10.24
CA TYR A 187 29.78 3.91 11.71
C TYR A 187 30.71 2.93 12.42
N TYR A 188 31.11 1.82 11.79
CA TYR A 188 31.83 0.75 12.50
C TYR A 188 33.29 0.57 12.08
N LEU A 189 33.63 0.76 10.80
CA LEU A 189 34.98 0.44 10.30
C LEU A 189 35.99 1.57 10.42
N GLY A 190 35.58 2.81 10.75
CA GLY A 190 36.47 3.98 10.71
C GLY A 190 37.01 4.27 9.31
N ASP A 191 37.67 5.40 9.13
CA ASP A 191 38.43 5.70 7.91
C ASP A 191 39.70 4.84 7.81
#